data_AF-A0AAU9IUH4-F1
#
_entry.id   AF-A0AAU9IUH4-F1
#
_cell.length_a   1.000
_cell.length_b   1.000
_cell.length_c   1.000
_cell.angle_alpha   90.00
_cell.angle_beta   90.00
_cell.angle_gamma   90.00
#
_symmetry.space_group_name_H-M   'P 1'
#
loop_
_entity.id
_entity.type
_entity.pdbx_description
1 polymer ?
#
loop_
_entity_poly.entity_id
_entity_poly.type
_entity_poly.pdbx_seq_one_letter_code
_entity_poly.pdbx_strand_id
1 'polypeptide(L)'
;MECGVCLNEYDSRNHVPTLLDCGHTLCRNCIEDLLSSEQKLCPIDRNPIGTRLVPNYELLSLLELRCQNPIRNLNENELKCKNGHFLACSEDFKAEYEGAGLMFKCKLCKREINDGWLCKFCVFPICDECKRWSTDTQEINDPGIVCVKNHKIRLTPNAEEWNSRIGRWKNGKFLCDTCLVKKTGASAQCRTCNFDMCADCLYKLRQVLSMVEYLICKNKHPLVWLPDFVTSRNKDFACNGCKKRFNKSGSFNCGLCRFDLCILCAESRIVKMRNSIHELL
;
A
#
# COMPACT_ATOMS: atom_id res chain seq x y z
N MET A 1 -26.88 -1.00 -17.16
CA MET A 1 -27.92 -0.55 -16.21
C MET A 1 -27.84 0.96 -16.19
N GLU A 2 -28.99 1.61 -16.22
CA GLU A 2 -29.11 3.03 -16.56
C GLU A 2 -29.77 3.81 -15.43
N CYS A 3 -29.56 5.12 -15.43
CA CYS A 3 -30.24 6.02 -14.52
C CYS A 3 -31.72 6.13 -14.89
N GLY A 4 -32.62 5.94 -13.92
CA GLY A 4 -34.07 6.07 -14.14
C GLY A 4 -34.59 7.48 -14.45
N VAL A 5 -33.71 8.50 -14.51
CA VAL A 5 -34.06 9.89 -14.83
C VAL A 5 -33.52 10.29 -16.19
N CYS A 6 -32.19 10.26 -16.38
CA CYS A 6 -31.58 10.65 -17.66
C CYS A 6 -31.45 9.50 -18.66
N LEU A 7 -31.74 8.26 -18.25
CA LEU A 7 -31.62 7.03 -19.06
C LEU A 7 -30.21 6.75 -19.60
N ASN A 8 -29.19 7.47 -19.11
CA ASN A 8 -27.80 7.19 -19.45
C ASN A 8 -27.26 6.03 -18.62
N GLU A 9 -26.33 5.27 -19.20
CA GLU A 9 -25.60 4.22 -18.50
C GLU A 9 -24.79 4.79 -17.33
N TYR A 10 -24.74 4.04 -16.23
CA TYR A 10 -23.93 4.42 -15.09
C TYR A 10 -22.43 4.32 -15.39
N ASP A 11 -21.68 5.32 -14.97
CA ASP A 11 -20.23 5.41 -15.16
C ASP A 11 -19.54 5.99 -13.91
N SER A 12 -18.20 5.97 -13.89
CA SER A 12 -17.43 6.44 -12.73
C SER A 12 -17.17 7.95 -12.67
N ARG A 13 -17.66 8.71 -13.65
CA ARG A 13 -17.34 10.13 -13.85
C ARG A 13 -18.58 11.02 -13.79
N ASN A 14 -19.43 10.93 -14.80
CA ASN A 14 -20.57 11.81 -15.03
C ASN A 14 -21.88 11.17 -14.54
N HIS A 15 -22.00 9.85 -14.66
CA HIS A 15 -23.20 9.13 -14.26
C HIS A 15 -22.92 8.21 -13.07
N VAL A 16 -22.31 8.73 -12.01
CA VAL A 16 -21.98 7.93 -10.82
C VAL A 16 -23.26 7.47 -10.12
N PRO A 17 -23.55 6.16 -10.07
CA PRO A 17 -24.72 5.64 -9.38
C PRO A 17 -24.60 5.96 -7.90
N THR A 18 -25.63 6.57 -7.35
CA THR A 18 -25.65 7.08 -5.98
C THR A 18 -26.95 6.64 -5.33
N LEU A 19 -26.82 5.99 -4.19
CA LEU A 19 -27.94 5.47 -3.40
C LEU A 19 -28.57 6.61 -2.59
N LEU A 20 -29.89 6.75 -2.71
CA LEU A 20 -30.72 7.62 -1.89
C LEU A 20 -31.14 6.91 -0.61
N ASP A 21 -31.59 7.67 0.39
CA ASP A 21 -32.09 7.12 1.66
C ASP A 21 -33.30 6.19 1.49
N CYS A 22 -34.08 6.38 0.42
CA CYS A 22 -35.20 5.50 0.08
C CYS A 22 -34.77 4.18 -0.60
N GLY A 23 -33.48 3.98 -0.84
CA GLY A 23 -32.92 2.78 -1.47
C GLY A 23 -32.88 2.81 -3.00
N HIS A 24 -33.44 3.84 -3.63
CA HIS A 24 -33.31 4.04 -5.07
C HIS A 24 -31.92 4.54 -5.46
N THR A 25 -31.44 4.12 -6.62
CA THR A 25 -30.15 4.56 -7.17
C THR A 25 -30.40 5.49 -8.36
N LEU A 26 -29.80 6.67 -8.34
CA LEU A 26 -29.79 7.64 -9.45
C LEU A 26 -28.37 8.12 -9.72
N CYS A 27 -28.11 8.72 -10.87
CA CYS A 27 -26.79 9.27 -11.15
C CYS A 27 -26.58 10.58 -10.38
N ARG A 28 -25.32 10.87 -10.00
CA ARG A 28 -24.98 12.07 -9.22
C ARG A 28 -25.50 13.36 -9.86
N ASN A 29 -25.32 13.52 -11.17
CA ASN A 29 -25.77 14.74 -11.88
C ASN A 29 -27.28 14.93 -11.75
N CYS A 30 -28.08 13.88 -11.94
CA CYS A 30 -29.53 13.98 -11.76
C CYS A 30 -29.93 14.29 -10.31
N ILE A 31 -29.17 13.81 -9.31
CA ILE A 31 -29.43 14.15 -7.91
C ILE A 31 -29.12 15.63 -7.64
N GLU A 32 -28.02 16.15 -8.19
CA GLU A 32 -27.66 17.57 -8.06
C GLU A 32 -28.73 18.49 -8.69
N ASP A 33 -29.25 18.11 -9.85
CA ASP A 33 -30.37 18.81 -10.51
C ASP A 33 -31.64 18.77 -9.64
N LEU A 34 -31.98 17.61 -9.07
CA LEU A 34 -33.15 17.45 -8.19
C LEU A 34 -33.02 18.24 -6.88
N LEU A 35 -31.83 18.30 -6.30
CA LEU A 35 -31.55 19.09 -5.09
C LEU A 35 -31.62 20.60 -5.35
N SER A 36 -31.40 21.01 -6.60
CA SER A 36 -31.53 22.39 -7.06
C SER A 36 -32.98 22.78 -7.39
N SER A 37 -33.90 21.81 -7.45
CA SER A 37 -35.33 22.03 -7.66
C SER A 37 -36.07 22.32 -6.35
N GLU A 38 -37.26 22.94 -6.45
CA GLU A 38 -38.10 23.22 -5.27
C GLU A 38 -38.63 21.93 -4.61
N GLN A 39 -38.77 20.84 -5.37
CA GLN A 39 -39.28 19.56 -4.88
C GLN A 39 -38.14 18.55 -4.78
N LYS A 40 -37.48 18.53 -3.62
CA LYS A 40 -36.38 17.60 -3.29
C LYS A 40 -36.88 16.18 -3.00
N LEU A 41 -37.60 15.61 -3.96
CA LEU A 41 -38.22 14.29 -3.84
C LEU A 41 -37.59 13.31 -4.83
N CYS A 42 -37.49 12.05 -4.44
CA CYS A 42 -37.09 10.98 -5.33
C CYS A 42 -38.12 10.84 -6.46
N PRO A 43 -37.71 10.82 -7.73
CA PRO A 43 -38.61 10.71 -8.88
C PRO A 43 -39.32 9.35 -8.98
N ILE A 44 -38.86 8.33 -8.24
CA ILE A 44 -39.41 6.97 -8.31
C ILE A 44 -40.52 6.77 -7.29
N ASP A 45 -40.28 7.11 -6.02
CA ASP A 45 -41.20 6.85 -4.91
C ASP A 45 -41.66 8.11 -4.15
N ARG A 46 -41.20 9.29 -4.58
CA ARG A 46 -41.51 10.61 -4.01
C ARG A 46 -41.11 10.78 -2.55
N ASN A 47 -40.23 9.94 -2.03
CA ASN A 47 -39.64 10.15 -0.71
C ASN A 47 -38.66 11.34 -0.73
N PRO A 48 -38.55 12.13 0.36
CA PRO A 48 -37.57 13.21 0.44
C PRO A 48 -36.14 12.72 0.20
N ILE A 49 -35.39 13.45 -0.62
CA ILE A 49 -33.97 13.21 -0.82
C ILE A 49 -33.25 13.70 0.44
N GLY A 50 -32.80 12.76 1.28
CA GLY A 50 -32.06 13.11 2.49
C GLY A 50 -30.59 13.42 2.20
N THR A 51 -29.84 13.73 3.26
CA THR A 51 -28.47 14.27 3.17
C THR A 51 -27.41 13.19 2.93
N ARG A 52 -27.76 11.91 3.08
CA ARG A 52 -26.79 10.82 3.01
C ARG A 52 -26.77 10.21 1.60
N LEU A 53 -26.04 10.88 0.72
CA LEU A 53 -25.80 10.40 -0.63
C LEU A 53 -24.56 9.50 -0.64
N VAL A 54 -24.74 8.20 -0.86
CA VAL A 54 -23.64 7.24 -0.89
C VAL A 54 -23.43 6.76 -2.33
N PRO A 55 -22.28 7.06 -2.96
CA PRO A 55 -21.94 6.48 -4.25
C PRO A 55 -21.92 4.95 -4.17
N ASN A 56 -22.65 4.30 -5.07
CA ASN A 56 -22.74 2.85 -5.17
C ASN A 56 -21.69 2.32 -6.16
N TYR A 57 -20.41 2.43 -5.80
CA TYR A 57 -19.31 1.92 -6.63
C TYR A 57 -19.37 0.39 -6.82
N GLU A 58 -20.02 -0.33 -5.92
CA GLU A 58 -20.24 -1.77 -6.07
C GLU A 58 -21.14 -2.08 -7.28
N LEU A 59 -22.15 -1.24 -7.53
CA LEU A 59 -22.98 -1.35 -8.72
C LEU A 59 -22.15 -1.18 -10.00
N LEU A 60 -21.20 -0.25 -10.02
CA LEU A 60 -20.28 -0.11 -11.17
C LEU A 60 -19.45 -1.37 -11.38
N SER A 61 -18.89 -1.93 -10.29
CA SER A 61 -18.17 -3.21 -10.34
C SER A 61 -19.04 -4.34 -10.91
N LEU A 62 -20.32 -4.43 -10.52
CA LEU A 62 -21.26 -5.46 -10.99
C LEU A 62 -21.71 -5.27 -12.45
N LEU A 63 -21.76 -4.02 -12.94
CA LEU A 63 -22.12 -3.73 -14.33
C LEU A 63 -20.98 -4.05 -15.28
N GLU A 64 -19.74 -3.81 -14.85
CA GLU A 64 -18.55 -4.21 -15.59
C GLU A 64 -18.41 -5.74 -15.68
N LEU A 65 -18.94 -6.49 -14.71
CA LEU A 65 -19.05 -7.96 -14.77
C LEU A 65 -20.08 -8.47 -15.80
N ARG A 66 -21.02 -7.64 -16.29
CA ARG A 66 -22.03 -8.06 -17.28
C ARG A 66 -21.64 -7.77 -18.73
N CYS A 67 -20.75 -6.81 -18.98
CA CYS A 67 -20.20 -6.55 -20.32
C CYS A 67 -19.05 -7.50 -20.70
N GLN A 68 -18.66 -8.42 -19.80
CA GLN A 68 -17.67 -9.45 -20.06
C GLN A 68 -18.24 -10.81 -19.66
N ASN A 69 -18.61 -11.66 -20.61
CA ASN A 69 -18.67 -13.11 -20.37
C ASN A 69 -18.47 -13.87 -21.69
N PRO A 70 -17.72 -14.98 -21.70
CA PRO A 70 -17.80 -16.01 -20.67
C PRO A 70 -16.60 -16.02 -19.73
N ILE A 71 -16.87 -16.15 -18.44
CA ILE A 71 -16.28 -17.16 -17.55
C ILE A 71 -14.94 -17.69 -18.07
N ARG A 72 -13.89 -16.87 -17.96
CA ARG A 72 -12.55 -17.42 -17.77
C ARG A 72 -12.38 -17.47 -16.27
N ASN A 73 -12.48 -18.68 -15.73
CA ASN A 73 -12.22 -19.07 -14.35
C ASN A 73 -11.67 -17.92 -13.49
N LEU A 74 -12.52 -17.41 -12.59
CA LEU A 74 -12.13 -16.55 -11.48
C LEU A 74 -11.08 -17.30 -10.65
N ASN A 75 -9.83 -17.22 -11.06
CA ASN A 75 -8.71 -17.75 -10.31
C ASN A 75 -8.39 -16.73 -9.22
N GLU A 76 -8.10 -17.20 -8.01
CA GLU A 76 -7.72 -16.42 -6.81
C GLU A 76 -6.44 -15.54 -6.99
N ASN A 77 -5.89 -15.47 -8.21
CA ASN A 77 -4.64 -14.80 -8.58
C ASN A 77 -4.84 -13.42 -9.22
N GLU A 78 -6.04 -12.84 -9.17
CA GLU A 78 -6.31 -11.52 -9.73
C GLU A 78 -5.69 -10.40 -8.88
N LEU A 79 -4.74 -9.66 -9.45
CA LEU A 79 -4.04 -8.58 -8.77
C LEU A 79 -4.96 -7.36 -8.60
N LYS A 80 -5.07 -6.89 -7.35
CA LYS A 80 -5.85 -5.71 -6.98
C LYS A 80 -4.94 -4.52 -6.67
N CYS A 81 -5.43 -3.32 -6.94
CA CYS A 81 -4.77 -2.10 -6.49
C CYS A 81 -4.96 -1.93 -4.98
N LYS A 82 -4.32 -0.91 -4.39
CA LYS A 82 -4.43 -0.61 -2.95
C LYS A 82 -5.87 -0.38 -2.45
N ASN A 83 -6.80 -0.04 -3.34
CA ASN A 83 -8.22 0.20 -3.03
C ASN A 83 -9.09 -1.04 -3.31
N GLY A 84 -8.51 -2.19 -3.64
CA GLY A 84 -9.27 -3.43 -3.89
C GLY A 84 -9.80 -3.59 -5.32
N HIS A 85 -9.68 -2.58 -6.19
CA HIS A 85 -10.08 -2.73 -7.59
C HIS A 85 -9.13 -3.63 -8.37
N PHE A 86 -9.67 -4.42 -9.28
CA PHE A 86 -8.90 -5.27 -10.19
C PHE A 86 -8.06 -4.44 -11.16
N LEU A 87 -6.89 -4.97 -11.51
CA LEU A 87 -6.07 -4.42 -12.60
C LEU A 87 -6.41 -5.16 -13.89
N ALA A 88 -6.71 -4.40 -14.95
CA ALA A 88 -6.88 -4.93 -16.29
C ALA A 88 -5.55 -4.84 -17.05
N CYS A 89 -5.26 -5.85 -17.87
CA CYS A 89 -4.22 -5.71 -18.90
C CYS A 89 -4.71 -4.64 -19.88
N SER A 90 -3.85 -3.69 -20.20
CA SER A 90 -4.20 -2.60 -21.09
C SER A 90 -3.22 -2.63 -22.27
N GLU A 91 -3.69 -3.19 -23.38
CA GLU A 91 -3.12 -2.93 -24.70
C GLU A 91 -3.38 -1.46 -25.11
N ASP A 92 -4.38 -0.82 -24.48
CA ASP A 92 -4.95 0.49 -24.84
C ASP A 92 -4.63 1.64 -23.86
N PHE A 93 -3.46 1.64 -23.19
CA PHE A 93 -3.06 2.80 -22.39
C PHE A 93 -2.97 4.07 -23.24
N LYS A 94 -2.57 3.88 -24.50
CA LYS A 94 -2.36 4.94 -25.49
C LYS A 94 -3.67 5.35 -26.16
N ALA A 95 -4.53 4.42 -26.58
CA ALA A 95 -5.75 4.76 -27.32
C ALA A 95 -6.76 5.62 -26.53
N GLU A 96 -6.89 5.45 -25.20
CA GLU A 96 -7.75 6.31 -24.36
C GLU A 96 -7.10 7.69 -24.02
N TYR A 97 -5.79 7.88 -24.20
CA TYR A 97 -5.02 9.06 -23.71
C TYR A 97 -4.06 9.68 -24.74
N GLU A 98 -4.08 9.24 -26.01
CA GLU A 98 -3.18 9.66 -27.09
C GLU A 98 -3.28 11.16 -27.39
N GLY A 99 -4.38 11.80 -27.04
CA GLY A 99 -4.53 13.26 -27.12
C GLY A 99 -3.76 14.07 -26.07
N ALA A 100 -3.18 13.44 -25.04
CA ALA A 100 -2.58 14.12 -23.89
C ALA A 100 -1.04 14.06 -23.81
N GLY A 101 -0.36 13.31 -24.68
CA GLY A 101 1.11 13.22 -24.69
C GLY A 101 1.72 12.66 -23.39
N LEU A 102 0.97 11.90 -22.60
CA LEU A 102 1.38 11.44 -21.28
C LEU A 102 2.23 10.15 -21.36
N MET A 103 3.49 10.23 -20.92
CA MET A 103 4.31 9.04 -20.67
C MET A 103 3.86 8.33 -19.38
N PHE A 104 3.40 7.09 -19.49
CA PHE A 104 3.01 6.29 -18.34
C PHE A 104 4.26 5.74 -17.64
N LYS A 105 4.39 6.03 -16.34
CA LYS A 105 5.43 5.45 -15.48
C LYS A 105 4.82 4.45 -14.52
N CYS A 106 5.38 3.25 -14.47
CA CYS A 106 4.99 2.23 -13.51
C CYS A 106 5.04 2.80 -12.09
N LYS A 107 3.92 2.72 -11.35
CA LYS A 107 3.83 3.28 -9.99
C LYS A 107 4.74 2.58 -9.00
N LEU A 108 5.18 1.34 -9.29
CA LEU A 108 6.04 0.54 -8.42
C LEU A 108 7.53 0.73 -8.74
N CYS A 109 7.97 0.56 -10.00
CA CYS A 109 9.40 0.68 -10.36
C CYS A 109 9.81 2.01 -11.01
N LYS A 110 8.85 2.89 -11.29
CA LYS A 110 9.03 4.22 -11.90
C LYS A 110 9.58 4.22 -13.34
N ARG A 111 9.86 3.06 -13.93
CA ARG A 111 10.19 2.95 -15.36
C ARG A 111 9.02 3.41 -16.22
N GLU A 112 9.35 3.97 -17.37
CA GLU A 112 8.38 4.23 -18.43
C GLU A 112 7.86 2.90 -18.95
N ILE A 113 6.56 2.86 -19.20
CA ILE A 113 5.85 1.69 -19.69
C ILE A 113 5.00 2.12 -20.88
N ASN A 114 5.03 1.32 -21.94
CA ASN A 114 4.15 1.50 -23.09
C ASN A 114 2.90 0.61 -22.99
N ASP A 115 3.02 -0.47 -22.21
CA ASP A 115 2.08 -1.55 -21.99
C ASP A 115 2.16 -2.02 -20.52
N GLY A 116 1.13 -2.73 -20.06
CA GLY A 116 1.11 -3.32 -18.73
C GLY A 116 -0.29 -3.40 -18.13
N TRP A 117 -0.38 -3.16 -16.82
CA TRP A 117 -1.61 -3.35 -16.05
C TRP A 117 -2.08 -2.03 -15.44
N LEU A 118 -3.37 -1.73 -15.59
CA LEU A 118 -3.98 -0.51 -15.08
C LEU A 118 -5.17 -0.83 -14.20
N CYS A 119 -5.23 -0.20 -13.03
CA CYS A 119 -6.51 0.07 -12.41
C CYS A 119 -7.11 1.35 -13.03
N LYS A 120 -8.16 1.22 -13.85
CA LYS A 120 -8.81 2.36 -14.51
C LYS A 120 -9.36 3.40 -13.52
N PHE A 121 -9.88 2.93 -12.38
CA PHE A 121 -10.42 3.81 -11.32
C PHE A 121 -9.34 4.60 -10.57
N CYS A 122 -8.19 3.97 -10.27
CA CYS A 122 -7.15 4.59 -9.44
C CYS A 122 -6.04 5.26 -10.27
N VAL A 123 -6.05 5.08 -11.58
CA VAL A 123 -4.94 5.44 -12.48
C VAL A 123 -3.61 4.92 -11.91
N PHE A 124 -3.56 3.61 -11.67
CA PHE A 124 -2.42 2.91 -11.08
C PHE A 124 -1.75 1.99 -12.12
N PRO A 125 -0.95 2.55 -13.05
CA PRO A 125 -0.22 1.77 -14.03
C PRO A 125 0.94 1.00 -13.39
N ILE A 126 1.10 -0.27 -13.72
CA ILE A 126 2.27 -1.08 -13.37
C ILE A 126 2.75 -1.89 -14.58
N CYS A 127 4.06 -2.14 -14.70
CA CYS A 127 4.58 -3.06 -15.72
C CYS A 127 4.39 -4.53 -15.35
N ASP A 128 4.52 -5.39 -16.34
CA ASP A 128 4.49 -6.85 -16.18
C ASP A 128 5.45 -7.38 -15.13
N GLU A 129 6.70 -6.88 -15.10
CA GLU A 129 7.69 -7.31 -14.10
C GLU A 129 7.27 -6.94 -12.66
N CYS A 130 6.56 -5.82 -12.48
CA CYS A 130 6.02 -5.44 -11.18
C CYS A 130 4.73 -6.21 -10.84
N LYS A 131 3.94 -6.58 -11.85
CA LYS A 131 2.77 -7.46 -11.69
C LYS A 131 3.23 -8.85 -11.25
N ARG A 132 4.17 -9.47 -11.96
CA ARG A 132 4.80 -10.76 -11.60
C ARG A 132 5.37 -10.74 -10.19
N TRP A 133 6.13 -9.71 -9.83
CA TRP A 133 6.61 -9.59 -8.44
C TRP A 133 5.48 -9.51 -7.42
N SER A 134 4.40 -8.79 -7.74
CA SER A 134 3.26 -8.69 -6.83
C SER A 134 2.52 -10.01 -6.68
N THR A 135 2.52 -10.88 -7.69
CA THR A 135 1.90 -12.22 -7.63
C THR A 135 2.82 -13.26 -6.98
N ASP A 136 4.12 -13.22 -7.29
CA ASP A 136 5.08 -14.28 -6.96
C ASP A 136 5.69 -14.11 -5.56
N THR A 137 5.49 -12.94 -4.93
CA THR A 137 6.00 -12.66 -3.59
C THR A 137 4.89 -12.68 -2.55
N GLN A 138 5.25 -13.01 -1.31
CA GLN A 138 4.29 -13.07 -0.22
C GLN A 138 4.24 -11.75 0.55
N GLU A 139 3.03 -11.27 0.87
CA GLU A 139 2.86 -10.16 1.80
C GLU A 139 3.20 -10.57 3.23
N ILE A 140 3.92 -9.72 3.96
CA ILE A 140 4.21 -9.94 5.38
C ILE A 140 3.05 -9.36 6.20
N ASN A 141 2.40 -10.22 6.98
CA ASN A 141 1.25 -9.87 7.82
C ASN A 141 1.59 -9.75 9.31
N ASP A 142 2.88 -9.72 9.66
CA ASP A 142 3.32 -9.59 11.04
C ASP A 142 2.97 -8.19 11.60
N PRO A 143 2.32 -8.09 12.78
CA PRO A 143 1.97 -6.81 13.38
C PRO A 143 3.20 -5.90 13.57
N GLY A 144 3.08 -4.62 13.18
CA GLY A 144 4.15 -3.63 13.31
C GLY A 144 5.27 -3.74 12.27
N ILE A 145 5.26 -4.76 11.40
CA ILE A 145 6.25 -4.92 10.32
C ILE A 145 5.70 -4.31 9.03
N VAL A 146 5.97 -3.02 8.86
CA VAL A 146 5.57 -2.20 7.71
C VAL A 146 6.72 -1.28 7.32
N CYS A 147 6.64 -0.64 6.14
CA CYS A 147 7.60 0.43 5.81
C CYS A 147 7.26 1.73 6.56
N VAL A 148 8.14 2.73 6.48
CA VAL A 148 7.98 4.04 7.16
C VAL A 148 6.74 4.85 6.76
N LYS A 149 6.05 4.49 5.67
CA LYS A 149 4.76 5.11 5.29
C LYS A 149 3.57 4.20 5.60
N ASN A 150 3.74 3.24 6.49
CA ASN A 150 2.74 2.25 6.87
C ASN A 150 2.20 1.41 5.69
N HIS A 151 2.97 1.27 4.60
CA HIS A 151 2.62 0.31 3.56
C HIS A 151 3.08 -1.08 3.96
N LYS A 152 2.26 -2.06 3.61
CA LYS A 152 2.63 -3.47 3.68
C LYS A 152 3.89 -3.74 2.85
N ILE A 153 4.72 -4.62 3.37
CA ILE A 153 5.97 -5.05 2.73
C ILE A 153 5.83 -6.50 2.28
N ARG A 154 6.53 -6.87 1.20
CA ARG A 154 6.48 -8.22 0.63
C ARG A 154 7.84 -8.90 0.76
N LEU A 155 7.84 -10.19 1.11
CA LEU A 155 9.03 -11.02 1.13
C LEU A 155 9.39 -11.45 -0.29
N THR A 156 10.54 -11.00 -0.76
CA THR A 156 11.11 -11.35 -2.06
C THR A 156 12.29 -12.29 -1.84
N PRO A 157 12.19 -13.58 -2.22
CA PRO A 157 13.25 -14.58 -1.96
C PRO A 157 14.58 -14.27 -2.65
N ASN A 158 14.54 -13.72 -3.86
CA ASN A 158 15.72 -13.36 -4.65
C ASN A 158 15.62 -11.88 -5.09
N ALA A 159 16.08 -10.99 -4.22
CA ALA A 159 15.93 -9.55 -4.44
C ALA A 159 16.76 -9.06 -5.64
N GLU A 160 17.97 -9.58 -5.80
CA GLU A 160 18.93 -9.19 -6.83
C GLU A 160 18.45 -9.55 -8.23
N GLU A 161 17.91 -10.75 -8.41
CA GLU A 161 17.37 -11.20 -9.70
C GLU A 161 16.27 -10.25 -10.17
N TRP A 162 15.26 -10.02 -9.32
CA TRP A 162 14.16 -9.12 -9.68
C TRP A 162 14.64 -7.69 -9.93
N ASN A 163 15.50 -7.16 -9.06
CA ASN A 163 16.01 -5.79 -9.22
C ASN A 163 16.84 -5.63 -10.50
N SER A 164 17.48 -6.70 -10.98
CA SER A 164 18.21 -6.71 -12.24
C SER A 164 17.24 -6.62 -13.43
N ARG A 165 16.13 -7.38 -13.41
CA ARG A 165 15.06 -7.30 -14.43
C ARG A 165 14.44 -5.90 -14.55
N ILE A 166 14.35 -5.19 -13.43
CA ILE A 166 13.84 -3.81 -13.43
C ILE A 166 14.92 -2.73 -13.58
N GLY A 167 16.19 -3.10 -13.78
CA GLY A 167 17.30 -2.17 -13.98
C GLY A 167 17.63 -1.29 -12.76
N ARG A 168 17.25 -1.72 -11.54
CA ARG A 168 17.39 -0.90 -10.32
C ARG A 168 18.79 -0.97 -9.69
N TRP A 169 19.48 -2.11 -9.81
CA TRP A 169 20.83 -2.29 -9.27
C TRP A 169 21.75 -2.89 -10.32
N LYS A 170 22.89 -2.24 -10.58
CA LYS A 170 23.84 -2.69 -11.61
C LYS A 170 24.76 -3.84 -11.16
N ASN A 171 24.86 -4.10 -9.85
CA ASN A 171 25.87 -5.02 -9.28
C ASN A 171 25.25 -6.23 -8.55
N GLY A 172 23.97 -6.54 -8.79
CA GLY A 172 23.30 -7.67 -8.13
C GLY A 172 23.24 -7.60 -6.60
N LYS A 173 23.39 -6.41 -6.01
CA LYS A 173 23.29 -6.20 -4.55
C LYS A 173 22.34 -5.04 -4.27
N PHE A 174 21.45 -5.22 -3.30
CA PHE A 174 20.58 -4.15 -2.80
C PHE A 174 21.13 -3.57 -1.50
N LEU A 175 20.89 -2.28 -1.25
CA LEU A 175 21.18 -1.67 0.05
C LEU A 175 20.04 -1.98 1.02
N CYS A 176 20.34 -2.58 2.17
CA CYS A 176 19.36 -2.71 3.24
C CYS A 176 19.20 -1.39 3.99
N ASP A 177 18.00 -0.81 4.01
CA ASP A 177 17.68 0.45 4.67
C ASP A 177 17.75 0.39 6.21
N THR A 178 17.83 -0.82 6.77
CA THR A 178 17.88 -1.05 8.23
C THR A 178 19.29 -1.24 8.78
N CYS A 179 20.17 -1.96 8.09
CA CYS A 179 21.57 -2.12 8.54
C CYS A 179 22.56 -1.26 7.76
N LEU A 180 22.12 -0.65 6.65
CA LEU A 180 22.92 0.17 5.74
C LEU A 180 24.07 -0.60 5.07
N VAL A 181 23.89 -1.92 4.91
CA VAL A 181 24.86 -2.81 4.26
C VAL A 181 24.28 -3.32 2.95
N LYS A 182 25.14 -3.48 1.93
CA LYS A 182 24.78 -4.12 0.65
C LYS A 182 24.60 -5.63 0.85
N LYS A 183 23.49 -6.19 0.38
CA LYS A 183 23.06 -7.58 0.60
C LYS A 183 22.62 -8.25 -0.71
N THR A 184 22.54 -9.56 -0.65
CA THR A 184 21.98 -10.48 -1.67
C THR A 184 20.96 -11.40 -0.99
N GLY A 185 20.20 -12.15 -1.79
CA GLY A 185 19.17 -13.08 -1.36
C GLY A 185 17.88 -12.41 -0.92
N ALA A 186 17.24 -12.99 0.09
CA ALA A 186 15.90 -12.61 0.49
C ALA A 186 15.83 -11.22 1.15
N SER A 187 14.75 -10.50 0.85
CA SER A 187 14.47 -9.20 1.46
C SER A 187 12.99 -8.91 1.57
N ALA A 188 12.61 -8.17 2.61
CA ALA A 188 11.29 -7.58 2.75
C ALA A 188 11.28 -6.19 2.09
N GLN A 189 10.36 -5.96 1.16
CA GLN A 189 10.41 -4.81 0.26
C GLN A 189 9.07 -4.08 0.20
N CYS A 190 9.12 -2.75 0.19
CA CYS A 190 8.00 -1.91 -0.24
C CYS A 190 8.43 -1.13 -1.47
N ARG A 191 7.83 -1.44 -2.63
CA ARG A 191 8.18 -0.78 -3.90
C ARG A 191 7.58 0.60 -4.05
N THR A 192 6.43 0.85 -3.44
CA THR A 192 5.86 2.21 -3.37
C THR A 192 6.80 3.19 -2.67
N CYS A 193 7.51 2.76 -1.63
CA CYS A 193 8.42 3.60 -0.85
C CYS A 193 9.90 3.42 -1.19
N ASN A 194 10.23 2.49 -2.08
CA ASN A 194 11.61 2.13 -2.39
C ASN A 194 12.39 1.79 -1.09
N PHE A 195 11.80 0.91 -0.30
CA PHE A 195 12.32 0.39 0.97
C PHE A 195 12.70 -1.08 0.82
N ASP A 196 13.88 -1.46 1.29
CA ASP A 196 14.40 -2.83 1.26
C ASP A 196 15.04 -3.18 2.61
N MET A 197 14.56 -4.24 3.26
CA MET A 197 15.09 -4.78 4.52
C MET A 197 15.60 -6.21 4.27
N CYS A 198 16.87 -6.50 4.56
CA CYS A 198 17.40 -7.85 4.37
C CYS A 198 16.79 -8.85 5.37
N ALA A 199 16.78 -10.14 5.00
CA ALA A 199 16.21 -11.21 5.82
C ALA A 199 16.72 -11.22 7.28
N ASP A 200 18.02 -11.01 7.49
CA ASP A 200 18.61 -10.93 8.85
C ASP A 200 18.03 -9.77 9.69
N CYS A 201 17.80 -8.61 9.09
CA CYS A 201 17.17 -7.48 9.80
C CYS A 201 15.68 -7.74 10.08
N LEU A 202 14.98 -8.40 9.16
CA LEU A 202 13.60 -8.83 9.37
C LEU A 202 13.50 -9.81 10.54
N TYR A 203 14.39 -10.80 10.58
CA TYR A 203 14.45 -11.78 11.65
C TYR A 203 14.71 -11.12 13.01
N LYS A 204 15.70 -10.22 13.10
CA LYS A 204 16.00 -9.47 14.32
C LYS A 204 14.84 -8.58 14.75
N LEU A 205 14.17 -7.91 13.81
CA LEU A 205 12.98 -7.12 14.13
C LEU A 205 11.88 -7.98 14.76
N ARG A 206 11.58 -9.16 14.18
CA ARG A 206 10.60 -10.10 14.74
C ARG A 206 10.95 -10.50 16.19
N GLN A 207 12.22 -10.82 16.44
CA GLN A 207 12.68 -11.17 17.78
C GLN A 207 12.54 -10.03 18.79
N VAL A 208 12.84 -8.79 18.38
CA VAL A 208 12.70 -7.65 19.29
C VAL A 208 11.23 -7.34 19.55
N LEU A 209 10.37 -7.41 18.53
CA LEU A 209 8.94 -7.16 18.68
C LEU A 209 8.28 -8.17 19.64
N SER A 210 8.71 -9.44 19.65
CA SER A 210 8.20 -10.43 20.59
C SER A 210 8.65 -10.22 22.04
N MET A 211 9.60 -9.31 22.27
CA MET A 211 10.15 -8.99 23.60
C MET A 211 10.17 -7.48 23.87
N VAL A 212 9.35 -6.70 23.15
CA VAL A 212 9.43 -5.24 23.17
C VAL A 212 9.14 -4.65 24.55
N GLU A 213 8.33 -5.35 25.36
CA GLU A 213 7.98 -4.96 26.74
C GLU A 213 9.20 -4.88 27.68
N TYR A 214 10.26 -5.64 27.39
CA TYR A 214 11.51 -5.62 28.18
C TYR A 214 12.48 -4.53 27.72
N LEU A 215 12.18 -3.84 26.62
CA LEU A 215 13.07 -2.83 26.06
C LEU A 215 12.85 -1.47 26.75
N ILE A 216 13.74 -1.14 27.68
CA ILE A 216 13.67 0.11 28.46
C ILE A 216 14.88 1.03 28.21
N CYS A 217 14.67 2.33 28.44
CA CYS A 217 15.72 3.34 28.39
C CYS A 217 16.49 3.37 29.72
N LYS A 218 17.56 4.17 29.80
CA LYS A 218 18.36 4.29 31.03
C LYS A 218 17.54 4.77 32.24
N ASN A 219 16.48 5.54 31.99
CA ASN A 219 15.58 6.06 33.01
C ASN A 219 14.36 5.13 33.25
N LYS A 220 14.45 3.85 32.86
CA LYS A 220 13.40 2.83 33.02
C LYS A 220 12.07 3.11 32.30
N HIS A 221 12.02 4.06 31.37
CA HIS A 221 10.85 4.24 30.52
C HIS A 221 10.85 3.19 29.39
N PRO A 222 9.67 2.66 29.01
CA PRO A 222 9.55 1.73 27.90
C PRO A 222 9.93 2.39 26.57
N LEU A 223 10.51 1.60 25.66
CA LEU A 223 10.69 1.97 24.26
C LEU A 223 9.54 1.39 23.44
N VAL A 224 8.99 2.21 22.56
CA VAL A 224 7.92 1.82 21.64
C VAL A 224 8.48 1.72 20.23
N TRP A 225 8.12 0.67 19.51
CA TRP A 225 8.43 0.55 18.10
C TRP A 225 7.59 1.54 17.27
N LEU A 226 8.27 2.44 16.57
CA LEU A 226 7.66 3.42 15.67
C LEU A 226 8.18 3.18 14.25
N PRO A 227 7.46 2.40 13.42
CA PRO A 227 7.88 2.12 12.06
C PRO A 227 7.88 3.37 11.19
N ASP A 228 6.99 4.33 11.46
CA ASP A 228 6.78 5.59 10.75
C ASP A 228 7.52 6.78 11.39
N PHE A 229 8.50 6.53 12.26
CA PHE A 229 9.21 7.58 12.99
C PHE A 229 9.75 8.70 12.09
N VAL A 230 10.35 8.32 10.96
CA VAL A 230 10.98 9.27 10.04
C VAL A 230 9.95 10.14 9.33
N THR A 231 8.79 9.58 9.01
CA THR A 231 7.75 10.29 8.26
C THR A 231 6.92 11.17 9.18
N SER A 232 6.54 10.68 10.37
CA SER A 232 5.81 11.44 11.38
C SER A 232 6.56 12.68 11.87
N ARG A 233 7.90 12.62 11.96
CA ARG A 233 8.75 13.75 12.36
C ARG A 233 9.36 14.54 11.21
N ASN A 234 9.08 14.13 9.96
CA ASN A 234 9.70 14.65 8.74
C ASN A 234 11.23 14.79 8.85
N LYS A 235 11.88 13.83 9.51
CA LYS A 235 13.31 13.90 9.86
C LYS A 235 13.89 12.52 10.04
N ASP A 236 15.13 12.34 9.63
CA ASP A 236 15.91 11.17 9.99
C ASP A 236 16.17 11.08 11.50
N PHE A 237 16.61 9.91 11.97
CA PHE A 237 16.98 9.73 13.38
C PHE A 237 18.38 9.17 13.51
N ALA A 238 19.07 9.55 14.60
CA ALA A 238 20.36 8.98 14.98
C ALA A 238 20.15 7.99 16.12
N CYS A 239 20.63 6.75 15.96
CA CYS A 239 20.54 5.75 17.02
C CYS A 239 21.44 6.15 18.20
N ASN A 240 20.89 6.25 19.41
CA ASN A 240 21.67 6.58 20.60
C ASN A 240 22.70 5.50 20.96
N GLY A 241 22.51 4.25 20.51
CA GLY A 241 23.43 3.13 20.69
C GLY A 241 24.64 3.18 19.75
N CYS A 242 24.41 3.11 18.44
CA CYS A 242 25.49 3.01 17.44
C CYS A 242 25.82 4.31 16.69
N LYS A 243 25.09 5.40 16.97
CA LYS A 243 25.25 6.73 16.35
C LYS A 243 24.98 6.82 14.85
N LYS A 244 24.67 5.71 14.16
CA LYS A 244 24.25 5.71 12.76
C LYS A 244 22.92 6.45 12.57
N ARG A 245 22.77 7.09 11.40
CA ARG A 245 21.56 7.81 11.00
C ARG A 245 20.71 7.00 10.03
N PHE A 246 19.39 7.07 10.18
CA PHE A 246 18.42 6.32 9.38
C PHE A 246 17.30 7.23 8.90
N ASN A 247 16.98 7.15 7.60
CA ASN A 247 15.95 7.96 6.95
C ASN A 247 14.84 7.11 6.28
N LYS A 248 14.90 5.78 6.42
CA LYS A 248 13.97 4.84 5.79
C LYS A 248 13.63 3.64 6.66
N SER A 249 14.13 3.59 7.89
CA SER A 249 13.84 2.54 8.87
C SER A 249 13.14 3.15 10.08
N GLY A 250 12.38 2.34 10.81
CA GLY A 250 11.76 2.72 12.07
C GLY A 250 12.75 2.75 13.24
N SER A 251 12.27 3.20 14.39
CA SER A 251 13.05 3.34 15.63
C SER A 251 12.29 2.75 16.82
N PHE A 252 13.02 2.17 17.76
CA PHE A 252 12.53 1.96 19.12
C PHE A 252 12.76 3.25 19.91
N ASN A 253 11.69 3.98 20.16
CA ASN A 253 11.74 5.33 20.71
C ASN A 253 11.23 5.37 22.15
N CYS A 254 11.94 6.10 23.01
CA CYS A 254 11.40 6.64 24.24
C CYS A 254 11.02 8.11 24.02
N GLY A 255 9.72 8.40 24.00
CA GLY A 255 9.20 9.75 23.78
C GLY A 255 9.64 10.76 24.84
N LEU A 256 9.76 10.32 26.10
CA LEU A 256 10.14 11.15 27.24
C LEU A 256 11.63 11.54 27.23
N CYS A 257 12.51 10.58 26.94
CA CYS A 257 13.96 10.81 26.97
C CYS A 257 14.56 11.19 25.63
N ARG A 258 13.75 11.22 24.55
CA ARG A 258 14.23 11.35 23.17
C ARG A 258 15.37 10.36 22.87
N PHE A 259 15.16 9.12 23.29
CA PHE A 259 16.13 8.05 23.19
C PHE A 259 15.67 7.03 22.15
N ASP A 260 16.44 6.92 21.07
CA ASP A 260 16.13 6.16 19.88
C ASP A 260 17.14 5.02 19.69
N LEU A 261 16.63 3.82 19.44
CA LEU A 261 17.44 2.66 19.06
C LEU A 261 17.02 2.15 17.69
N CYS A 262 18.01 1.92 16.82
CA CYS A 262 17.78 1.12 15.63
C CYS A 262 17.55 -0.36 16.00
N ILE A 263 17.00 -1.11 15.04
CA ILE A 263 16.67 -2.55 15.20
C ILE A 263 17.86 -3.34 15.73
N LEU A 264 19.07 -3.14 15.18
CA LEU A 264 20.27 -3.87 15.59
C LEU A 264 20.67 -3.57 17.04
N CYS A 265 20.59 -2.31 17.46
CA CYS A 265 20.93 -1.95 18.85
C CYS A 265 19.87 -2.42 19.85
N ALA A 266 18.61 -2.49 19.44
CA ALA A 266 17.54 -3.04 20.26
C ALA A 266 17.72 -4.56 20.43
N GLU A 267 17.99 -5.28 19.34
CA GLU A 267 18.25 -6.72 19.37
C GLU A 267 19.45 -7.07 20.26
N SER A 268 20.56 -6.35 20.12
CA SER A 268 21.75 -6.61 20.94
C SER A 268 21.50 -6.41 22.44
N ARG A 269 20.51 -5.59 22.83
CA ARG A 269 20.10 -5.47 24.24
C ARG A 269 19.28 -6.65 24.70
N ILE A 270 18.34 -7.11 23.87
CA ILE A 270 17.51 -8.30 24.16
C ILE A 270 18.39 -9.55 24.30
N VAL A 271 19.35 -9.76 23.39
CA VAL A 271 20.28 -10.90 23.44
C VAL A 271 21.10 -10.89 24.73
N LYS A 272 21.66 -9.73 25.12
CA LYS A 272 22.42 -9.61 26.38
C LYS A 272 21.56 -9.96 27.59
N MET A 273 20.33 -9.48 27.63
CA MET A 273 19.39 -9.78 28.71
C MET A 273 19.09 -11.28 28.82
N ARG A 274 18.87 -11.98 27.69
CA ARG A 274 18.66 -13.44 27.68
C ARG A 274 19.86 -14.21 28.23
N ASN A 275 21.06 -13.84 27.81
CA ASN A 275 22.28 -14.51 28.27
C ASN A 275 22.47 -14.32 29.79
N SER A 276 22.20 -13.13 30.32
CA SER A 276 22.26 -12.89 31.77
C SER A 276 21.24 -13.68 32.57
N ILE A 277 20.08 -14.01 32.01
CA ILE A 277 19.09 -14.87 32.68
C ILE A 277 19.55 -16.34 32.67
N HIS A 278 20.15 -16.80 31.56
CA HIS A 278 20.66 -18.17 31.45
C HIS A 278 21.89 -18.44 32.33
N GLU A 279 22.70 -17.43 32.67
CA GLU A 279 23.83 -17.57 33.60
C GLU A 279 23.40 -17.61 35.08
N LEU A 280 22.14 -17.29 35.38
CA LEU A 280 21.57 -17.27 36.73
C LEU A 280 20.72 -18.52 37.06
N LEU A 281 20.54 -19.42 36.10
CA LEU A 281 19.81 -20.69 36.21
C LEU A 281 20.79 -21.87 36.13
#